data_AF-A0A847B5B5-F1
#
_entry.id   AF-A0A847B5B5-F1
#
_cell.length_a   1.000
_cell.length_b   1.000
_cell.length_c   1.000
_cell.angle_alpha   90.00
_cell.angle_beta   90.00
_cell.angle_gamma   90.00
#
_symmetry.space_group_name_H-M   'P 1'
#
loop_
_entity.id
_entity.type
_entity.pdbx_description
1 polymer ?
#
loop_
_entity_poly.entity_id
_entity_poly.type
_entity_poly.pdbx_seq_one_letter_code
_entity_poly.pdbx_strand_id
1 'polypeptide(L)' 'AYRVNTRSKCRDAGEPRGTAGRPLLELLHKRNMENVALCVVRYFGGTQLGAGRLLRTYLRSGITVIDSATLERLER' A
#
# COMPACT_ATOMS: atom_id res chain seq x y z
N ALA A 1 4.58 0.80 -2.09
CA ALA A 1 5.25 -0.40 -1.54
C ALA A 1 5.43 -1.40 -2.68
N TYR A 2 6.46 -2.25 -2.64
CA TYR A 2 6.63 -3.30 -3.63
C TYR A 2 7.17 -4.59 -3.01
N ARG A 3 6.91 -5.69 -3.69
CA ARG A 3 7.48 -7.03 -3.45
C ARG A 3 7.90 -7.64 -4.78
N VAL A 4 9.17 -8.01 -4.89
CA VAL A 4 9.75 -8.69 -6.06
C VAL A 4 10.79 -9.69 -5.58
N ASN A 5 10.50 -10.98 -5.73
CA ASN A 5 11.33 -12.09 -5.26
C ASN A 5 11.67 -11.94 -3.76
N THR A 6 12.95 -11.89 -3.41
CA THR A 6 13.44 -11.72 -2.03
C THR A 6 13.50 -10.26 -1.59
N ARG A 7 13.14 -9.31 -2.45
CA ARG A 7 13.24 -7.88 -2.18
C ARG A 7 11.87 -7.28 -1.91
N SER A 8 11.75 -6.52 -0.83
CA SER A 8 10.58 -5.69 -0.57
C SER A 8 10.99 -4.35 0.04
N LYS A 9 10.22 -3.31 -0.27
CA LYS A 9 10.45 -1.96 0.30
C LYS A 9 9.18 -1.13 0.27
N CYS A 10 9.12 -0.17 1.18
CA CYS A 10 8.09 0.87 1.18
C CYS A 10 8.69 2.24 1.53
N ARG A 11 7.92 3.29 1.25
CA ARG A 11 8.23 4.68 1.62
C ARG A 11 6.92 5.35 2.02
N ASP A 12 6.97 6.20 3.05
CA ASP A 12 5.84 7.04 3.45
C ASP A 12 5.73 8.33 2.61
N ALA A 13 6.74 8.65 1.79
CA ALA A 13 6.70 9.75 0.81
C ALA A 13 6.31 11.13 1.40
N GLY A 14 6.81 11.46 2.58
CA GLY A 14 6.53 12.72 3.27
C GLY A 14 5.34 12.66 4.23
N GLU A 15 4.57 11.56 4.22
CA GLU A 15 3.57 11.29 5.25
C GLU A 15 4.23 10.97 6.61
N PRO A 16 3.48 11.11 7.73
CA PRO A 16 3.96 10.67 9.02
C PRO A 16 4.44 9.22 9.00
N ARG A 17 5.56 8.97 9.68
CA ARG A 17 6.25 7.68 9.65
C ARG A 17 5.31 6.51 9.97
N GLY A 18 5.31 5.51 9.09
CA GLY A 18 4.52 4.29 9.24
C GLY A 18 3.04 4.42 8.89
N THR A 19 2.58 5.58 8.38
CA THR A 19 1.15 5.78 8.08
C THR A 19 0.77 5.52 6.62
N ALA A 20 1.74 5.37 5.71
CA ALA A 20 1.43 5.21 4.29
C ALA A 20 2.10 3.97 3.70
N GLY A 21 3.43 3.96 3.61
CA GLY A 21 4.18 2.91 2.93
C GLY A 21 4.10 1.56 3.64
N ARG A 22 4.24 1.56 4.97
CA ARG A 22 4.29 0.32 5.76
C ARG A 22 2.97 -0.46 5.75
N PRO A 23 1.80 0.16 5.96
CA PRO A 23 0.50 -0.52 5.82
C PRO A 23 0.29 -1.15 4.44
N LEU A 24 0.72 -0.46 3.37
CA LEU A 24 0.62 -0.99 2.01
C LEU A 24 1.54 -2.21 1.81
N LEU A 25 2.74 -2.22 2.38
CA LEU A 25 3.65 -3.37 2.28
C LEU A 25 3.11 -4.58 3.07
N GLU A 26 2.62 -4.34 4.29
CA GLU A 26 2.00 -5.37 5.11
C GLU A 26 0.75 -5.96 4.42
N LEU A 27 -0.01 -5.14 3.70
CA LEU A 27 -1.13 -5.61 2.87
C LEU A 27 -0.65 -6.55 1.75
N LEU A 28 0.41 -6.20 1.01
CA LEU A 28 0.97 -7.08 -0.03
C LEU A 28 1.47 -8.41 0.56
N HIS A 29 2.01 -8.41 1.78
CA HIS A 29 2.36 -9.64 2.50
C HIS A 29 1.12 -10.46 2.86
N LYS A 30 0.12 -9.83 3.50
CA LYS A 30 -1.11 -10.51 3.92
C LYS A 30 -1.91 -11.10 2.76
N ARG A 31 -1.87 -10.47 1.58
CA ARG A 31 -2.51 -10.94 0.35
C ARG A 31 -1.63 -11.89 -0.47
N ASN A 32 -0.46 -12.29 0.05
CA ASN A 32 0.50 -13.18 -0.63
C ASN A 32 0.89 -12.74 -2.05
N MET A 33 0.97 -11.43 -2.31
CA MET A 33 1.26 -10.91 -3.65
C MET A 33 2.77 -10.81 -3.91
N GLU A 34 3.21 -11.23 -5.09
CA GLU A 34 4.61 -11.24 -5.51
C GLU A 34 4.76 -10.61 -6.91
N ASN A 35 5.92 -10.06 -7.23
CA ASN A 35 6.18 -9.34 -8.48
C ASN A 35 5.23 -8.16 -8.73
N VAL A 36 4.93 -7.40 -7.66
CA VAL A 36 3.95 -6.30 -7.69
C VAL A 36 4.50 -5.04 -7.03
N ALA A 37 4.02 -3.91 -7.54
CA ALA A 37 4.19 -2.60 -6.92
C ALA A 37 2.81 -1.95 -6.71
N LEU A 38 2.61 -1.37 -5.53
CA LEU A 38 1.39 -0.66 -5.15
C LEU A 38 1.74 0.78 -4.79
N CYS A 39 1.12 1.72 -5.50
CA CYS A 39 1.26 3.15 -5.26
C CYS A 39 -0.10 3.76 -4.90
N VAL A 40 -0.07 4.77 -4.04
CA VAL A 40 -1.25 5.57 -3.69
C VAL A 40 -0.83 7.02 -3.83
N VAL A 41 -1.54 7.76 -4.68
CA VAL A 41 -1.38 9.21 -4.81
C VAL A 41 -2.44 9.85 -3.92
N ARG A 42 -2.01 10.72 -3.01
CA ARG A 42 -2.90 11.47 -2.12
C ARG A 42 -2.81 12.95 -2.41
N TYR A 43 -3.97 13.58 -2.53
CA TYR A 43 -4.11 15.03 -2.59
C TYR A 43 -4.61 15.56 -1.23
N PHE A 44 -4.03 16.66 -0.75
CA PHE A 44 -4.45 17.26 0.52
C PHE A 44 -5.83 17.93 0.36
N GLY A 45 -6.77 17.59 1.25
CA GLY A 45 -8.16 18.02 1.15
C GLY A 45 -8.53 19.21 2.05
N GLY A 46 -7.56 20.01 2.52
CA GLY A 46 -7.82 21.19 3.36
C GLY A 46 -7.81 20.94 4.88
N THR A 47 -7.94 19.68 5.32
CA THR A 47 -7.92 19.32 6.75
C THR A 47 -6.96 18.16 7.03
N GLN A 48 -6.22 18.26 8.14
CA GLN A 48 -5.36 17.18 8.61
C GLN A 48 -6.19 16.00 9.12
N LEU A 49 -5.85 14.79 8.67
CA LEU A 49 -6.57 13.58 9.07
C LEU A 49 -6.07 13.00 10.41
N GLY A 50 -4.82 13.29 10.78
CA GLY A 50 -4.13 12.61 11.89
C GLY A 50 -3.65 11.21 11.49
N ALA A 51 -2.64 10.71 12.22
CA ALA A 51 -1.89 9.50 11.84
C ALA A 51 -2.78 8.24 11.68
N GLY A 52 -3.72 8.02 12.61
CA GLY A 52 -4.59 6.85 12.56
C GLY A 52 -5.53 6.83 11.35
N ARG A 53 -6.13 7.99 11.00
CA ARG A 53 -7.00 8.09 9.82
C ARG A 53 -6.19 8.03 8.52
N LEU A 54 -4.97 8.58 8.49
CA LEU A 54 -4.06 8.41 7.35
C LEU A 54 -3.78 6.94 7.08
N LEU A 55 -3.34 6.21 8.12
CA LEU A 55 -3.07 4.78 8.04
C LEU A 55 -4.25 3.99 7.47
N ARG A 56 -5.45 4.21 8.05
CA ARG A 56 -6.68 3.55 7.60
C ARG A 56 -7.04 3.89 6.16
N THR A 57 -6.78 5.13 5.73
CA THR A 57 -7.08 5.59 4.37
C THR A 57 -6.16 4.92 3.35
N TYR A 58 -4.83 4.94 3.58
CA TYR A 58 -3.87 4.27 2.70
C TYR A 58 -4.15 2.77 2.60
N LEU A 59 -4.39 2.11 3.73
CA LEU A 59 -4.72 0.69 3.74
C LEU A 59 -6.01 0.40 2.95
N ARG A 60 -7.06 1.21 3.15
CA ARG A 60 -8.33 1.04 2.43
C ARG A 60 -8.16 1.23 0.93
N SER A 61 -7.42 2.25 0.48
CA SER A 61 -7.12 2.46 -0.94
C SER A 61 -6.40 1.26 -1.56
N GLY A 62 -5.42 0.70 -0.84
CA GLY A 62 -4.72 -0.51 -1.28
C GLY A 62 -5.64 -1.74 -1.38
N ILE A 63 -6.53 -1.94 -0.41
CA ILE A 63 -7.51 -3.04 -0.44
C ILE A 63 -8.44 -2.89 -1.65
N THR A 64 -8.99 -1.69 -1.85
CA THR A 64 -9.94 -1.43 -2.94
C THR A 64 -9.35 -1.75 -4.31
N VAL A 65 -8.11 -1.32 -4.59
CA VAL A 65 -7.51 -1.58 -5.90
C VAL A 65 -7.11 -3.05 -6.08
N ILE A 66 -6.66 -3.72 -5.03
CA ILE A 66 -6.33 -5.16 -5.11
C ILE A 66 -7.60 -5.98 -5.36
N ASP A 67 -8.69 -5.65 -4.66
CA ASP A 67 -9.96 -6.38 -4.77
C ASP A 67 -10.65 -6.15 -6.13
N SER A 68 -10.33 -5.07 -6.84
CA SER A 68 -10.89 -4.76 -8.17
C SER A 68 -9.94 -5.04 -9.34
N ALA A 69 -8.66 -5.33 -9.07
CA ALA A 69 -7.68 -5.58 -10.13
C ALA A 69 -7.86 -6.97 -10.72
N THR A 70 -7.58 -7.10 -12.02
CA THR A 70 -7.38 -8.41 -12.63
C THR A 70 -6.01 -8.93 -12.18
N LEU A 71 -6.01 -10.06 -11.47
CA LEU A 71 -4.79 -10.65 -10.90
C LEU A 71 -4.52 -12.00 -11.57
N GLU A 72 -3.27 -12.20 -11.96
CA GLU A 72 -2.79 -13.47 -12.50
C GLU A 72 -2.10 -14.28 -11.40
N ARG A 73 -2.29 -15.60 -11.46
CA ARG A 73 -1.54 -16.50 -10.59
C ARG A 73 -0.12 -16.61 -11.13
N LEU A 74 0.86 -16.36 -10.28
CA LEU A 74 2.26 -16.58 -10.65
C LEU A 74 2.50 -18.08 -10.77
N GLU A 75 2.58 -18.58 -12.00
CA GLU A 75 3.10 -19.92 -12.29
C GLU A 75 4.62 -19.88 -12.06
N ARG A 76 5.14 -20.89 -11.35
CA ARG A 76 6.56 -21.01 -11.03
C ARG A 76 7.27 -21.84 -12.08
#